data_AF-A0A7Y2XJJ3-F1
#
_entry.id   AF-A0A7Y2XJJ3-F1
#
_cell.length_a   1.000
_cell.length_b   1.000
_cell.length_c   1.000
_cell.angle_alpha   90.00
_cell.angle_beta   90.00
_cell.angle_gamma   90.00
#
_symmetry.space_group_name_H-M   'P 1'
#
loop_
_entity.id
_entity.type
_entity.pdbx_description
1 polymer ?
#
loop_
_entity_poly.entity_id
_entity_poly.type
_entity_poly.pdbx_seq_one_letter_code
_entity_poly.pdbx_strand_id
1 'polypeptide(L)'
;MIRVLCLLIAFALPAQAEEVVAGLSQDSVQITTNFDGSEILIFGAVKRAAPLPDGPPLQVIVTVQGPQAPITIRRKDKRFGIWVNNAAVEVDAAPSYYAVATSAP
;
A
#
# COMPACT_ATOMS: atom_id res chain seq x y z
N MET A 1 10.15 28.24 33.13
CA MET A 1 10.91 27.90 31.90
C MET A 1 11.36 26.44 31.90
N ILE A 2 12.11 25.95 32.90
CA ILE A 2 12.53 24.54 33.02
C ILE A 2 11.37 23.53 32.95
N ARG A 3 10.25 23.79 33.62
CA ARG A 3 9.08 22.89 33.59
C ARG A 3 8.45 22.74 32.20
N VAL A 4 8.46 23.80 31.40
CA VAL A 4 7.93 23.79 30.03
C VAL A 4 8.87 23.02 29.10
N LEU A 5 10.18 23.18 29.30
CA LEU A 5 11.20 22.45 28.56
C LEU A 5 11.12 20.94 28.83
N CYS A 6 10.95 20.53 30.09
CA CYS A 6 10.74 19.12 30.44
C CYS A 6 9.48 18.53 29.80
N LEU A 7 8.40 19.30 29.73
CA LEU A 7 7.14 18.87 29.12
C LEU A 7 7.29 18.66 27.60
N LEU A 8 8.00 19.56 26.91
CA LEU A 8 8.27 19.43 25.47
C LEU A 8 9.16 18.22 25.15
N ILE A 9 10.15 17.92 26.01
CA ILE A 9 11.02 16.75 25.84
C ILE A 9 10.25 15.44 26.05
N ALA A 10 9.28 15.41 26.98
CA ALA A 10 8.45 14.22 27.21
C ALA A 10 7.56 13.88 26.00
N PHE A 11 7.15 14.87 25.20
CA PHE A 11 6.42 14.67 23.94
C PHE A 11 7.30 14.25 22.76
N ALA A 12 8.63 14.27 22.91
CA ALA A 12 9.58 13.89 21.85
C ALA A 12 10.05 12.42 21.95
N LEU A 13 9.40 11.60 22.79
CA LEU A 13 9.70 10.17 22.87
C LEU A 13 9.39 9.49 21.52
N PRO A 14 10.28 8.62 21.02
CA PRO A 14 10.04 7.91 19.77
C PRO A 14 8.79 7.03 19.90
N ALA A 15 7.91 7.08 18.91
CA ALA A 15 6.79 6.17 18.81
C ALA A 15 7.34 4.73 18.67
N GLN A 16 6.88 3.83 19.54
CA GLN A 16 7.20 2.40 19.47
C GLN A 16 6.40 1.81 18.31
N ALA A 17 6.99 1.80 17.11
CA ALA A 17 6.41 1.12 15.95
C ALA A 17 6.81 -0.35 15.94
N GLU A 18 5.85 -1.24 15.65
CA GLU A 18 6.14 -2.65 15.43
C GLU A 18 6.75 -2.85 14.05
N GLU A 19 7.83 -3.63 13.96
CA GLU A 19 8.53 -3.88 12.70
C GLU A 19 7.91 -5.11 12.03
N VAL A 20 7.36 -4.93 10.82
CA VAL A 20 6.79 -6.03 10.04
C VAL A 20 7.87 -6.56 9.10
N VAL A 21 8.20 -7.85 9.24
CA VAL A 21 9.06 -8.55 8.27
C VAL A 21 8.15 -9.37 7.38
N ALA A 22 8.07 -9.03 6.10
CA ALA A 22 7.31 -9.75 5.10
C ALA A 22 8.24 -10.39 4.06
N GLY A 23 7.85 -11.56 3.57
CA GLY A 23 8.50 -12.29 2.49
C GLY A 23 7.46 -12.71 1.44
N LEU A 24 7.95 -12.90 0.22
CA LEU A 24 7.16 -13.41 -0.90
C LEU A 24 7.66 -14.82 -1.24
N SER A 25 6.78 -15.70 -1.70
CA SER A 25 7.20 -17.00 -2.25
C SER A 25 7.98 -16.87 -3.55
N GLN A 26 7.76 -15.76 -4.27
CA GLN A 26 8.42 -15.40 -5.51
C GLN A 26 8.58 -13.88 -5.60
N ASP A 27 9.82 -13.45 -5.82
CA ASP A 27 10.17 -12.03 -5.87
C ASP A 27 10.03 -11.45 -7.29
N SER A 28 9.82 -12.32 -8.30
CA SER A 28 9.70 -11.94 -9.71
C SER A 28 8.78 -12.89 -10.46
N VAL A 29 7.77 -12.35 -11.15
CA VAL A 29 6.89 -13.08 -12.07
C VAL A 29 7.17 -12.62 -13.49
N GLN A 30 7.57 -13.53 -14.38
CA GLN A 30 7.76 -13.23 -15.80
C GLN A 30 6.44 -13.38 -16.56
N ILE A 31 5.97 -12.30 -17.19
CA ILE A 31 4.78 -12.31 -18.05
C ILE A 31 5.23 -12.55 -19.50
N THR A 32 4.94 -13.74 -20.03
CA THR A 32 5.20 -14.12 -21.44
C THR A 32 3.91 -14.27 -22.23
N THR A 33 3.98 -14.52 -23.54
CA THR A 33 2.81 -14.66 -24.43
C THR A 33 1.85 -15.80 -24.03
N ASN A 34 2.33 -16.77 -23.26
CA ASN A 34 1.55 -17.90 -22.76
C ASN A 34 1.21 -17.78 -21.27
N PHE A 35 1.31 -16.58 -20.69
CA PHE A 35 1.00 -16.37 -19.28
C PHE A 35 -0.50 -16.51 -19.02
N ASP A 36 -0.87 -17.45 -18.15
CA ASP A 36 -2.25 -17.77 -17.73
C ASP A 36 -2.57 -17.32 -16.29
N GLY A 37 -1.57 -16.81 -15.56
CA GLY A 37 -1.70 -16.30 -14.20
C GLY A 37 -0.53 -16.74 -13.30
N SER A 38 -0.43 -16.12 -12.13
CA SER A 38 0.53 -16.53 -11.10
C SER A 38 -0.10 -16.36 -9.72
N GLU A 39 0.01 -17.38 -8.88
CA GLU A 39 -0.35 -17.28 -7.47
C GLU A 39 0.89 -16.87 -6.66
N ILE A 40 0.75 -15.80 -5.87
CA ILE A 40 1.82 -15.29 -5.00
C ILE A 40 1.39 -15.53 -3.56
N LEU A 41 2.19 -16.27 -2.79
CA LEU A 41 1.98 -16.45 -1.37
C LEU A 41 2.78 -15.40 -0.59
N ILE A 42 2.08 -14.61 0.21
CA ILE A 42 2.65 -13.57 1.07
C ILE A 42 2.65 -14.12 2.49
N PHE A 43 3.82 -14.14 3.13
CA PHE A 43 3.97 -14.53 4.53
C PHE A 43 4.78 -13.48 5.27
N GLY A 44 4.55 -13.35 6.57
CA GLY A 44 5.27 -12.39 7.37
C GLY A 44 5.09 -12.63 8.85
N ALA A 45 5.93 -11.95 9.63
CA ALA A 45 5.87 -11.95 11.07
C ALA A 45 6.03 -10.52 11.59
N VAL A 46 5.35 -10.23 12.69
CA VAL A 46 5.53 -8.97 13.42
C VAL A 46 6.65 -9.17 14.42
N LYS A 47 7.78 -8.50 14.20
CA LYS A 47 8.95 -8.57 15.10
C LYS A 47 8.66 -7.71 16.32
N ARG A 48 8.73 -8.33 17.50
CA ARG A 48 8.43 -7.69 18.78
C ARG A 48 9.50 -7.98 19.82
N ALA A 49 9.77 -6.99 20.66
CA ALA A 49 10.60 -7.13 21.85
C ALA A 49 9.79 -7.35 23.14
N ALA A 50 8.46 -7.25 23.07
CA ALA A 50 7.54 -7.36 24.20
C ALA A 50 6.37 -8.32 23.89
N PRO A 51 5.72 -8.90 24.93
CA PRO A 51 4.54 -9.76 24.76
C PRO A 51 3.42 -9.10 23.94
N LEU A 52 2.51 -9.91 23.40
CA LEU A 52 1.30 -9.41 22.75
C LEU A 52 0.54 -8.46 23.69
N PRO A 53 0.01 -7.34 23.18
CA PRO A 53 -0.78 -6.43 24.00
C PRO A 53 -2.09 -7.11 24.40
N ASP A 54 -2.53 -6.86 25.63
CA ASP A 54 -3.86 -7.28 26.05
C ASP A 54 -4.89 -6.45 25.27
N GLY A 55 -5.70 -7.11 24.44
CA GLY A 55 -6.65 -6.43 23.57
C GLY A 55 -7.02 -7.19 22.30
N PRO A 56 -7.63 -6.51 21.31
CA PRO A 56 -7.97 -7.12 20.04
C PRO A 56 -6.71 -7.60 19.29
N PRO A 57 -6.82 -8.67 18.48
CA PRO A 57 -5.69 -9.22 17.76
C PRO A 57 -5.11 -8.19 16.79
N LEU A 58 -3.79 -8.24 16.60
CA LEU A 58 -3.10 -7.43 15.60
C LEU A 58 -3.72 -7.67 14.22
N GLN A 59 -3.84 -6.57 13.46
CA GLN A 59 -4.39 -6.58 12.12
C GLN A 59 -3.28 -6.22 11.13
N VAL A 60 -3.42 -6.72 9.91
CA VAL A 60 -2.45 -6.55 8.84
C VAL A 60 -3.17 -5.97 7.62
N ILE A 61 -2.49 -5.04 6.95
CA ILE A 61 -2.87 -4.51 5.65
C ILE A 61 -1.76 -4.89 4.67
N VAL A 62 -2.15 -5.50 3.56
CA VAL A 62 -1.23 -5.91 2.49
C VAL A 62 -1.57 -5.13 1.24
N THR A 63 -0.59 -4.41 0.70
CA THR A 63 -0.73 -3.64 -0.55
C THR A 63 0.16 -4.26 -1.62
N VAL A 64 -0.42 -4.65 -2.74
CA VAL A 64 0.31 -5.13 -3.93
C VAL A 64 0.31 -4.03 -4.98
N GLN A 65 1.51 -3.64 -5.43
CA GLN A 65 1.70 -2.62 -6.45
C GLN A 65 2.54 -3.14 -7.60
N GLY A 66 2.06 -2.94 -8.83
CA GLY A 66 2.84 -3.20 -10.03
C GLY A 66 3.83 -2.06 -10.35
N PRO A 67 4.71 -2.25 -11.35
CA PRO A 67 5.63 -1.21 -11.81
C PRO A 67 4.93 0.12 -12.12
N GLN A 68 5.59 1.23 -11.81
CA GLN A 68 5.08 2.55 -12.11
C GLN A 68 5.26 2.86 -13.60
N ALA A 69 4.21 3.39 -14.23
CA ALA A 69 4.23 3.83 -15.61
C ALA A 69 3.44 5.13 -15.78
N PRO A 70 3.82 5.99 -16.74
CA PRO A 70 3.03 7.16 -17.09
C PRO A 70 1.74 6.73 -17.80
N ILE A 71 0.60 7.27 -17.36
CA ILE A 71 -0.71 7.00 -17.97
C ILE A 71 -1.47 8.30 -18.23
N THR A 72 -2.34 8.29 -19.25
CA THR A 72 -3.31 9.37 -19.48
C THR A 72 -4.71 8.87 -19.20
N ILE A 73 -5.35 9.41 -18.17
CA ILE A 73 -6.74 9.13 -17.84
C ILE A 73 -7.63 10.07 -18.66
N ARG A 74 -8.59 9.50 -19.39
CA ARG A 74 -9.53 10.27 -20.21
C ARG A 74 -10.95 10.16 -19.67
N ARG A 75 -11.61 11.30 -19.47
CA ARG A 75 -13.03 11.36 -19.11
C ARG A 75 -13.87 11.30 -20.39
N LYS A 76 -14.78 10.32 -20.44
CA LYS A 76 -15.79 10.23 -21.50
C LYS A 76 -16.98 11.09 -21.13
N ASP A 77 -17.38 11.96 -22.04
CA ASP A 77 -18.59 12.77 -21.95
C ASP A 77 -19.47 12.53 -23.18
N LYS A 78 -20.79 12.64 -23.02
CA LYS A 78 -21.74 12.50 -24.12
C LYS A 78 -21.95 13.85 -24.79
N ARG A 79 -21.51 14.00 -26.04
CA ARG A 79 -21.68 15.22 -26.84
C ARG A 79 -22.42 14.89 -28.13
N PHE A 80 -23.44 15.67 -28.47
CA PHE A 80 -24.25 15.46 -29.67
C PHE A 80 -24.75 14.01 -29.83
N GLY A 81 -25.08 13.35 -28.72
CA GLY A 81 -25.57 11.97 -28.71
C GLY A 81 -24.49 10.87 -28.74
N ILE A 82 -23.22 11.20 -28.98
CA ILE A 82 -22.10 10.24 -29.03
C ILE A 82 -21.16 10.40 -27.83
N TRP A 83 -20.48 9.32 -27.45
CA TRP A 83 -19.46 9.35 -26.40
C TRP A 83 -18.11 9.77 -26.97
N VAL A 84 -17.53 10.82 -26.40
CA VAL A 84 -16.20 11.30 -26.79
C VAL A 84 -15.30 11.41 -25.57
N ASN A 85 -14.02 11.09 -25.74
CA ASN A 85 -12.99 11.42 -24.76
C ASN A 85 -12.81 12.94 -24.81
N ASN A 86 -13.16 13.63 -23.72
CA ASN A 86 -13.14 15.10 -23.68
C ASN A 86 -11.98 15.60 -22.83
N ALA A 87 -12.07 15.48 -21.50
CA ALA A 87 -10.99 15.90 -20.61
C ALA A 87 -9.94 14.79 -20.47
N ALA A 88 -8.68 15.19 -20.29
CA ALA A 88 -7.55 14.30 -20.04
C ALA A 88 -6.75 14.79 -18.82
N VAL A 89 -6.22 13.84 -18.05
CA VAL A 89 -5.28 14.07 -16.95
C VAL A 89 -4.12 13.10 -17.13
N GLU A 90 -2.90 13.62 -17.08
CA GLU A 90 -1.68 12.81 -17.09
C GLU A 90 -1.28 12.47 -15.65
N VAL A 91 -0.87 11.23 -15.45
CA VAL A 91 -0.31 10.73 -14.20
C VAL A 91 1.06 10.17 -14.52
N ASP A 92 2.11 10.84 -14.04
CA ASP A 92 3.50 10.52 -14.40
C ASP A 92 3.94 9.13 -13.91
N ALA A 93 3.41 8.70 -12.76
CA ALA A 93 3.78 7.46 -12.09
C ALA A 93 2.56 6.78 -11.47
N ALA A 94 1.75 6.10 -12.29
CA ALA A 94 0.67 5.25 -11.81
C ALA A 94 1.15 3.79 -11.72
N PRO A 95 0.83 3.07 -10.62
CA PRO A 95 1.12 1.64 -10.56
C PRO A 95 0.26 0.89 -11.57
N SER A 96 0.86 -0.03 -12.34
CA SER A 96 0.14 -0.84 -13.34
C SER A 96 -0.89 -1.80 -12.74
N TYR A 97 -0.75 -2.09 -11.44
CA TYR A 97 -1.69 -2.87 -10.63
C TYR A 97 -1.71 -2.32 -9.21
N TYR A 98 -2.88 -2.26 -8.58
CA TYR A 98 -3.02 -1.83 -7.20
C TYR A 98 -4.13 -2.63 -6.52
N ALA A 99 -3.78 -3.40 -5.50
CA ALA A 99 -4.73 -4.15 -4.69
C ALA A 99 -4.37 -4.03 -3.21
N VAL A 100 -5.40 -3.96 -2.36
CA VAL A 100 -5.26 -3.88 -0.91
C VAL A 100 -6.11 -4.98 -0.29
N ALA A 101 -5.53 -5.72 0.65
CA ALA A 101 -6.21 -6.71 1.46
C ALA A 101 -6.01 -6.37 2.94
N THR A 102 -7.06 -6.55 3.74
CA THR A 102 -7.07 -6.27 5.17
C THR A 102 -7.54 -7.50 5.93
N SER A 103 -6.97 -7.76 7.11
CA SER A 103 -7.45 -8.82 8.01
C SER A 103 -8.64 -8.38 8.87
N ALA A 104 -8.96 -7.08 8.89
CA ALA A 104 -10.12 -6.48 9.55
C ALA A 104 -10.96 -5.64 8.57
N PRO A 105 -12.25 -5.36 8.87
CA PRO A 105 -13.15 -4.58 8.01
C PRO A 105 -12.69 -3.15 7.72
#